data_AF-A0AAN6UX05-F1
#
_entry.id   AF-A0AAN6UX05-F1
#
_cell.length_a   1.000
_cell.length_b   1.000
_cell.length_c   1.000
_cell.angle_alpha   90.00
_cell.angle_beta   90.00
_cell.angle_gamma   90.00
#
_symmetry.space_group_name_H-M   'P 1'
#
loop_
_entity.id
_entity.type
_entity.pdbx_description
1 polymer ?
#
loop_
_entity_poly.entity_id
_entity_poly.type
_entity_poly.pdbx_seq_one_letter_code
_entity_poly.pdbx_strand_id
1 'polypeptide(L)'
;MKPTLLSLTTFISLLTPALANTEKTIFLGPERVRVPLTRPTLTDLRLHTLTPANSTLRTQLPAQFPSDEKPRGTETWLILDDLTPGQRYEVRVCWAATQPTEFTLTTYPLPTVLDTPSLITSLHNYSLSLQPPNTPPSPSPLPQTESTESTPSLLLLHILTTADFFTTDRHLMSKPPPVSVDIILDPFVFNLLPRSLVGTVGYVVMTAVVAVLVAGKVVVPFLRGVVHAGVVEQEGVGKKRE
;
A
#
# COMPACT_ATOMS: atom_id res chain seq x y z
N MET A 1 30.09 24.51 15.37
CA MET A 1 29.30 23.32 14.97
C MET A 1 29.94 22.69 13.74
N LYS A 2 30.17 21.37 13.75
CA LYS A 2 30.77 20.68 12.59
C LYS A 2 29.81 20.82 11.38
N PRO A 3 30.29 21.16 10.17
CA PRO A 3 29.44 21.40 9.00
C PRO A 3 28.58 20.19 8.62
N THR A 4 29.04 18.97 8.96
CA THR A 4 28.28 17.72 8.81
C THR A 4 27.00 17.68 9.66
N LEU A 5 27.04 18.29 10.85
CA LEU A 5 25.93 18.29 11.79
C LEU A 5 24.84 19.28 11.36
N LEU A 6 25.24 20.41 10.77
CA LEU A 6 24.32 21.40 10.16
C LEU A 6 23.63 20.82 8.90
N SER A 7 24.40 20.13 8.05
CA SER A 7 23.85 19.50 6.84
C SER A 7 22.84 18.40 7.16
N LEU A 8 23.06 17.64 8.24
CA LEU A 8 22.14 16.59 8.67
C LEU A 8 20.83 17.16 9.22
N THR A 9 20.87 18.23 10.03
CA THR A 9 19.65 18.89 10.53
C THR A 9 18.85 19.53 9.40
N THR A 10 19.50 20.18 8.43
CA THR A 10 18.80 20.71 7.25
C THR A 10 18.13 19.57 6.46
N PHE A 11 18.83 18.46 6.23
CA PHE A 11 18.27 17.29 5.55
C PHE A 11 17.04 16.72 6.26
N ILE A 12 17.09 16.57 7.59
CA ILE A 12 15.96 16.06 8.37
C ILE A 12 14.76 17.02 8.31
N SER A 13 15.00 18.34 8.31
CA SER A 13 13.91 19.33 8.20
C SER A 13 13.16 19.31 6.87
N LEU A 14 13.72 18.69 5.83
CA LEU A 14 13.09 18.54 4.51
C LEU A 14 12.16 17.31 4.44
N LEU A 15 12.16 16.43 5.46
CA LEU A 15 11.30 15.24 5.49
C LEU A 15 9.86 15.65 5.87
N THR A 16 9.06 15.99 4.87
CA THR A 16 7.60 16.18 5.04
C THR A 16 6.85 14.93 4.62
N PRO A 17 5.86 14.47 5.40
CA PRO A 17 5.02 13.36 4.98
C PRO A 17 4.16 13.81 3.79
N ALA A 18 4.16 13.03 2.72
CA ALA A 18 3.23 13.21 1.62
C ALA A 18 1.93 12.48 1.96
N LEU A 19 0.84 13.23 2.09
CA LEU A 19 -0.50 12.66 2.12
C LEU A 19 -0.88 12.28 0.68
N ALA A 20 -1.19 11.02 0.47
CA ALA A 20 -1.65 10.49 -0.80
C ALA A 20 -2.95 9.72 -0.58
N ASN A 21 -3.74 9.56 -1.64
CA ASN A 21 -4.97 8.78 -1.62
C ASN A 21 -4.62 7.29 -1.68
N THR A 22 -4.03 6.83 -0.58
CA THR A 22 -3.69 5.45 -0.35
C THR A 22 -3.84 5.14 1.13
N GLU A 23 -4.46 4.01 1.41
CA GLU A 23 -4.59 3.46 2.74
C GLU A 23 -3.84 2.14 2.75
N LYS A 24 -3.12 1.86 3.83
CA LYS A 24 -2.21 0.71 3.86
C LYS A 24 -2.13 0.05 5.22
N THR A 25 -1.93 -1.25 5.19
CA THR A 25 -1.63 -2.05 6.38
C THR A 25 -0.40 -2.92 6.13
N ILE A 26 0.34 -3.18 7.20
CA ILE A 26 1.60 -3.92 7.15
C ILE A 26 1.51 -5.07 8.13
N PHE A 27 1.90 -6.26 7.68
CA PHE A 27 1.84 -7.48 8.47
C PHE A 27 3.02 -8.40 8.14
N LEU A 28 3.18 -9.44 8.95
CA LEU A 28 4.10 -10.54 8.68
C LEU A 28 3.31 -11.73 8.15
N GLY A 29 3.88 -12.44 7.18
CA GLY A 29 3.34 -13.71 6.72
C GLY A 29 3.22 -14.68 7.90
N PRO A 30 2.03 -15.25 8.16
CA PRO A 30 1.83 -16.15 9.29
C PRO A 30 2.58 -17.47 9.09
N GLU A 31 2.71 -18.25 10.16
CA GLU A 31 3.11 -19.64 10.00
C GLU A 31 2.09 -20.41 9.16
N ARG A 32 2.56 -21.44 8.46
CA ARG A 32 1.71 -22.27 7.63
C ARG A 32 0.76 -23.06 8.53
N VAL A 33 -0.54 -22.83 8.38
CA VAL A 33 -1.57 -23.54 9.15
C VAL A 33 -2.17 -24.64 8.28
N ARG A 34 -2.26 -25.87 8.82
CA ARG A 34 -3.02 -26.95 8.17
C ARG A 34 -4.49 -26.58 8.19
N VAL A 35 -4.99 -26.04 7.08
CA VAL A 35 -6.42 -25.76 6.92
C VAL A 35 -7.14 -27.11 6.85
N PRO A 36 -8.11 -27.39 7.73
CA PRO A 36 -8.89 -28.61 7.65
C PRO A 36 -9.58 -28.68 6.29
N LEU A 37 -9.44 -29.80 5.57
CA LEU A 37 -10.14 -30.07 4.30
C LEU A 37 -11.65 -30.30 4.47
N THR A 38 -12.18 -30.10 5.68
CA THR A 38 -13.60 -30.27 6.00
C THR A 38 -14.39 -29.11 5.39
N ARG A 39 -15.38 -29.43 4.55
CA ARG A 39 -16.27 -28.42 3.97
C ARG A 39 -17.01 -27.62 5.06
N PRO A 40 -17.30 -26.33 4.84
CA PRO A 40 -17.00 -25.55 3.63
C PRO A 40 -15.53 -25.11 3.56
N THR A 41 -14.96 -25.20 2.36
CA THR A 41 -13.58 -24.77 2.06
C THR A 41 -13.53 -23.28 1.74
N LEU A 42 -12.36 -22.64 1.91
CA LEU A 42 -12.16 -21.23 1.52
C LEU A 42 -12.51 -20.95 0.05
N THR A 43 -12.34 -21.95 -0.82
CA THR A 43 -12.69 -21.87 -2.24
C THR A 43 -14.20 -21.71 -2.45
N ASP A 44 -15.03 -22.21 -1.53
CA ASP A 44 -16.48 -22.07 -1.56
C ASP A 44 -16.93 -20.62 -1.30
N LEU A 45 -16.07 -19.78 -0.69
CA LEU A 45 -16.37 -18.38 -0.40
C LEU A 45 -16.24 -17.46 -1.62
N ARG A 46 -15.65 -17.94 -2.73
CA ARG A 46 -15.47 -17.19 -4.00
C ARG A 46 -14.81 -15.81 -3.84
N LEU A 47 -14.00 -15.64 -2.80
CA LEU A 47 -13.30 -14.39 -2.55
C LEU A 47 -12.18 -14.19 -3.56
N HIS A 48 -11.91 -12.93 -3.90
CA HIS A 48 -10.73 -12.60 -4.69
C HIS A 48 -9.47 -12.91 -3.88
N THR A 49 -8.47 -13.51 -4.55
CA THR A 49 -7.22 -13.92 -3.92
C THR A 49 -6.06 -13.12 -4.50
N LEU A 50 -5.24 -12.54 -3.64
CA LEU A 50 -3.97 -11.90 -3.96
C LEU A 50 -2.82 -12.79 -3.50
N THR A 51 -1.81 -12.94 -4.36
CA THR A 51 -0.57 -13.66 -4.04
C THR A 51 0.63 -12.79 -4.37
N PRO A 52 1.84 -13.08 -3.87
CA PRO A 52 3.03 -12.32 -4.26
C PRO A 52 3.30 -12.36 -5.78
N ALA A 53 2.86 -13.42 -6.47
CA ALA A 53 2.96 -13.57 -7.93
C ALA A 53 1.87 -12.78 -8.68
N ASN A 54 0.65 -12.74 -8.15
CA ASN A 54 -0.45 -11.92 -8.66
C ASN A 54 -0.86 -10.90 -7.60
N SER A 55 -0.03 -9.88 -7.47
CA SER A 55 -0.04 -8.95 -6.35
C SER A 55 -0.98 -7.77 -6.52
N THR A 56 -1.68 -7.66 -7.65
CA THR A 56 -2.49 -6.47 -7.96
C THR A 56 -3.90 -6.88 -8.39
N LEU A 57 -4.90 -6.23 -7.81
CA LEU A 57 -6.30 -6.37 -8.17
C LEU A 57 -6.91 -5.00 -8.42
N ARG A 58 -7.35 -4.75 -9.65
CA ARG A 58 -8.16 -3.58 -10.00
C ARG A 58 -9.63 -3.93 -9.88
N THR A 59 -10.36 -3.22 -9.03
CA THR A 59 -11.77 -3.51 -8.75
C THR A 59 -12.54 -2.25 -8.37
N GLN A 60 -13.86 -2.39 -8.18
CA GLN A 60 -14.70 -1.34 -7.63
C GLN A 60 -15.21 -1.76 -6.26
N LEU A 61 -14.96 -0.93 -5.24
CA LEU A 61 -15.47 -1.16 -3.91
C LEU A 61 -16.75 -0.37 -3.69
N PRO A 62 -17.85 -1.01 -3.27
CA PRO A 62 -19.05 -0.28 -2.86
C PRO A 62 -18.70 0.61 -1.67
N ALA A 63 -19.13 1.86 -1.73
CA ALA A 63 -19.04 2.79 -0.63
C ALA A 63 -20.45 3.08 -0.10
N GLN A 64 -20.54 3.43 1.17
CA GLN A 64 -21.76 3.98 1.76
C GLN A 64 -21.38 5.04 2.79
N PHE A 65 -22.29 5.98 3.04
CA PHE A 65 -22.12 6.88 4.16
C PHE A 65 -22.25 6.12 5.50
N PRO A 66 -21.58 6.59 6.56
CA PRO A 66 -21.75 6.03 7.90
C PRO A 66 -23.23 6.03 8.31
N SER A 67 -23.69 4.90 8.86
CA SER A 67 -25.01 4.76 9.47
C SER A 67 -24.91 4.08 10.83
N ASP A 68 -25.99 4.12 11.61
CA ASP A 68 -26.03 3.45 12.93
C ASP A 68 -25.74 1.94 12.83
N GLU A 69 -26.20 1.30 11.75
CA GLU A 69 -25.95 -0.12 11.48
C GLU A 69 -24.53 -0.39 10.98
N LYS A 70 -23.95 0.55 10.22
CA LYS A 70 -22.66 0.41 9.55
C LYS A 70 -21.85 1.71 9.72
N PRO A 71 -21.33 1.97 10.94
CA PRO A 71 -20.64 3.22 11.24
C PRO A 71 -19.31 3.35 10.48
N ARG A 72 -18.76 2.24 10.00
CA ARG A 72 -17.49 2.18 9.24
C ARG A 72 -17.69 1.80 7.77
N GLY A 73 -18.90 1.95 7.24
CA GLY A 73 -19.16 1.77 5.81
C GLY A 73 -19.37 0.31 5.38
N THR A 74 -19.07 0.03 4.11
CA THR A 74 -19.29 -1.29 3.49
C THR A 74 -18.07 -2.20 3.67
N GLU A 75 -18.33 -3.46 3.98
CA GLU A 75 -17.30 -4.48 4.20
C GLU A 75 -16.98 -5.24 2.92
N THR A 76 -15.70 -5.46 2.67
CA THR A 76 -15.17 -6.26 1.57
C THR A 76 -14.10 -7.21 2.09
N TRP A 77 -14.14 -8.47 1.65
CA TRP A 77 -13.18 -9.50 2.07
C TRP A 77 -12.38 -10.04 0.90
N LEU A 78 -11.07 -10.22 1.11
CA LEU A 78 -10.15 -10.83 0.16
C LEU A 78 -9.27 -11.87 0.87
N ILE A 79 -8.70 -12.78 0.10
CA ILE A 79 -7.72 -13.76 0.57
C ILE A 79 -6.33 -13.26 0.18
N LEU A 80 -5.39 -13.31 1.12
CA LEU A 80 -3.96 -13.14 0.88
C LEU A 80 -3.31 -14.52 1.03
N ASP A 81 -2.83 -15.08 -0.07
CA ASP A 81 -2.34 -16.45 -0.14
C ASP A 81 -0.88 -16.52 -0.61
N ASP A 82 -0.27 -17.69 -0.45
CA ASP A 82 1.12 -17.98 -0.80
C ASP A 82 2.11 -17.00 -0.14
N LEU A 83 1.84 -16.63 1.13
CA LEU A 83 2.73 -15.77 1.89
C LEU A 83 3.95 -16.57 2.39
N THR A 84 5.08 -15.89 2.57
CA THR A 84 6.26 -16.47 3.18
C THR A 84 6.23 -16.19 4.69
N PRO A 85 6.28 -17.23 5.55
CA PRO A 85 6.30 -17.04 6.99
C PRO A 85 7.42 -16.09 7.43
N GLY A 86 7.08 -15.10 8.26
CA GLY A 86 8.04 -14.11 8.77
C GLY A 86 8.52 -13.06 7.75
N GLN A 87 8.10 -13.15 6.48
CA GLN A 87 8.30 -12.08 5.52
C GLN A 87 7.30 -10.95 5.77
N ARG A 88 7.76 -9.71 5.69
CA ARG A 88 6.92 -8.52 5.84
C ARG A 88 6.25 -8.18 4.52
N TYR A 89 4.97 -7.84 4.58
CA TYR A 89 4.15 -7.43 3.45
C TYR A 89 3.44 -6.12 3.77
N GLU A 90 3.20 -5.31 2.74
CA GLU A 90 2.28 -4.17 2.79
C GLU A 90 1.14 -4.44 1.81
N VAL A 91 -0.09 -4.30 2.27
CA VAL A 91 -1.24 -4.20 1.36
C VAL A 91 -1.69 -2.76 1.33
N ARG A 92 -1.86 -2.22 0.12
CA ARG A 92 -2.34 -0.86 -0.12
C ARG A 92 -3.57 -0.86 -0.99
N VAL A 93 -4.52 0.00 -0.65
CA VAL A 93 -5.62 0.42 -1.53
C VAL A 93 -5.24 1.80 -2.07
N CYS A 94 -5.29 1.98 -3.38
CA CYS A 94 -5.05 3.25 -4.05
C CYS A 94 -6.31 3.67 -4.81
N TRP A 95 -6.69 4.94 -4.75
CA TRP A 95 -7.88 5.45 -5.43
C TRP A 95 -7.68 6.87 -5.97
N ALA A 96 -8.59 7.29 -6.86
CA ALA A 96 -8.55 8.61 -7.47
C ALA A 96 -8.94 9.72 -6.49
N ALA A 97 -8.26 10.87 -6.55
CA ALA A 97 -8.58 12.05 -5.73
C ALA A 97 -9.99 12.61 -5.95
N THR A 98 -10.59 12.32 -7.10
CA THR A 98 -11.95 12.73 -7.45
C THR A 98 -13.02 11.84 -6.82
N GLN A 99 -12.64 10.77 -6.12
CA GLN A 99 -13.53 9.87 -5.39
C GLN A 99 -13.16 9.86 -3.90
N PRO A 100 -13.43 10.95 -3.16
CA PRO A 100 -13.10 11.04 -1.74
C PRO A 100 -13.82 9.95 -0.95
N THR A 101 -13.04 9.12 -0.26
CA THR A 101 -13.48 7.89 0.39
C THR A 101 -12.47 7.55 1.47
N GLU A 102 -12.98 7.16 2.64
CA GLU A 102 -12.18 6.68 3.74
C GLU A 102 -12.13 5.15 3.70
N PHE A 103 -10.94 4.59 3.83
CA PHE A 103 -10.71 3.15 3.87
C PHE A 103 -10.12 2.77 5.22
N THR A 104 -10.44 1.57 5.70
CA THR A 104 -9.73 0.93 6.82
C THR A 104 -9.37 -0.50 6.43
N LEU A 105 -8.10 -0.86 6.58
CA LEU A 105 -7.57 -2.16 6.21
C LEU A 105 -7.12 -2.93 7.45
N THR A 106 -7.70 -4.12 7.64
CA THR A 106 -7.24 -5.05 8.69
C THR A 106 -7.00 -6.44 8.12
N THR A 107 -5.91 -7.08 8.51
CA THR A 107 -5.64 -8.48 8.17
C THR A 107 -5.87 -9.39 9.37
N TYR A 108 -6.55 -10.51 9.15
CA TYR A 108 -6.85 -11.49 10.19
C TYR A 108 -6.36 -12.89 9.80
N PRO A 109 -5.75 -13.63 10.74
CA PRO A 109 -5.60 -15.07 10.60
C PRO A 109 -6.95 -15.75 10.47
N LEU A 110 -7.01 -16.84 9.70
CA LEU A 110 -8.24 -17.60 9.53
C LEU A 110 -8.88 -18.04 10.86
N PRO A 111 -8.14 -18.60 11.85
CA PRO A 111 -8.73 -18.97 13.13
C PRO A 111 -9.42 -17.80 13.83
N THR A 112 -8.79 -16.62 13.81
CA THR A 112 -9.34 -15.41 14.45
C THR A 112 -10.69 -14.99 13.83
N VAL A 113 -10.84 -15.12 12.51
CA VAL A 113 -12.12 -14.83 11.84
C VAL A 113 -13.19 -15.84 12.24
N LEU A 114 -12.83 -17.12 12.30
CA LEU A 114 -13.76 -18.19 12.67
C LEU A 114 -14.20 -18.12 14.14
N ASP A 115 -13.29 -17.71 15.03
CA ASP A 115 -13.56 -17.58 16.46
C ASP A 115 -14.32 -16.29 16.83
N THR A 116 -14.42 -15.32 15.91
CA THR A 116 -15.05 -14.03 16.15
C THR A 116 -16.41 -13.93 15.44
N PRO A 117 -17.54 -13.96 16.18
CA PRO A 117 -18.88 -14.00 15.58
C PRO A 117 -19.20 -12.85 14.61
N SER A 118 -18.72 -11.64 14.89
CA SER A 118 -18.95 -10.49 14.01
C SER A 118 -18.22 -10.63 12.67
N LEU A 119 -16.97 -11.12 12.68
CA LEU A 119 -16.15 -11.28 11.48
C LEU A 119 -16.65 -12.42 10.60
N ILE A 120 -17.00 -13.58 11.18
CA ILE A 120 -17.53 -14.69 10.39
C ILE A 120 -18.89 -14.34 9.77
N THR A 121 -19.74 -13.61 10.50
CA THR A 121 -21.04 -13.15 9.99
C THR A 121 -20.85 -12.21 8.81
N SER A 122 -19.89 -11.28 8.91
CA SER A 122 -19.68 -10.32 7.84
C SER A 122 -18.98 -10.91 6.62
N LEU A 123 -18.03 -11.82 6.82
CA LEU A 123 -17.44 -12.65 5.77
C LEU A 123 -18.51 -13.45 5.02
N HIS A 124 -19.42 -14.09 5.76
CA HIS A 124 -20.53 -14.85 5.19
C HIS A 124 -21.47 -13.96 4.38
N ASN A 125 -21.87 -12.81 4.91
CA ASN A 125 -22.73 -11.85 4.20
C ASN A 125 -22.07 -11.33 2.92
N TYR A 126 -20.77 -11.05 2.96
CA TYR A 126 -20.02 -10.65 1.77
C TYR A 126 -19.96 -11.79 0.74
N SER A 127 -19.67 -13.03 1.17
CA SER A 127 -19.68 -14.21 0.30
C SER A 127 -21.03 -14.43 -0.39
N LEU A 128 -22.15 -14.26 0.35
CA LEU A 128 -23.49 -14.32 -0.23
C LEU A 128 -23.72 -13.23 -1.29
N SER A 129 -23.20 -12.01 -1.09
CA SER A 129 -23.34 -10.92 -2.06
C SER A 129 -22.63 -11.18 -3.39
N LEU A 130 -21.62 -12.06 -3.38
CA LEU A 130 -20.92 -12.51 -4.59
C LEU A 130 -21.68 -13.62 -5.34
N GLN A 131 -22.72 -14.21 -4.74
CA GLN A 131 -23.48 -15.27 -5.39
C GLN A 131 -24.49 -14.68 -6.39
N PRO A 132 -24.44 -15.08 -7.67
CA PRO A 132 -25.44 -14.66 -8.64
C PRO A 132 -26.82 -15.24 -8.27
N PRO A 133 -27.92 -14.46 -8.42
CA PRO A 133 -29.24 -14.85 -7.94
C PRO A 133 -29.86 -16.10 -8.59
N ASN A 134 -29.31 -16.59 -9.73
CA ASN A 134 -29.92 -17.64 -10.55
C ASN A 134 -28.98 -18.79 -10.94
N THR A 135 -27.88 -19.04 -10.21
CA THR A 135 -27.03 -20.21 -10.53
C THR A 135 -27.41 -21.38 -9.63
N PRO A 136 -27.95 -22.49 -10.16
CA PRO A 136 -28.09 -23.72 -9.38
C PRO A 136 -26.71 -24.14 -8.85
N PRO A 137 -26.62 -24.88 -7.73
CA PRO A 137 -25.34 -25.40 -7.25
C PRO A 137 -24.74 -26.31 -8.32
N SER A 138 -23.94 -25.73 -9.21
CA SER A 138 -23.20 -26.46 -10.20
C SER A 138 -22.05 -27.14 -9.46
N PRO A 139 -21.94 -28.48 -9.48
CA PRO A 139 -20.73 -29.13 -9.04
C PRO A 139 -19.62 -28.67 -9.98
N SER A 140 -18.77 -27.76 -9.51
CA SER A 140 -17.58 -27.35 -10.25
C SER A 140 -16.83 -28.60 -10.72
N PRO A 141 -16.51 -28.75 -12.02
CA PRO A 141 -15.69 -29.85 -12.47
C PRO A 141 -14.31 -29.68 -11.84
N LEU A 142 -13.95 -30.65 -11.00
CA LEU A 142 -12.60 -30.82 -10.46
C LEU A 142 -11.60 -30.87 -11.63
N PRO A 143 -10.58 -30.01 -11.69
CA PRO A 143 -9.28 -30.51 -12.02
C PRO A 143 -8.85 -31.34 -10.80
N GLN A 144 -8.96 -32.67 -10.92
CA GLN A 144 -8.18 -33.58 -10.09
C GLN A 144 -6.71 -33.37 -10.46
N THR A 145 -6.11 -32.31 -9.92
CA THR A 145 -4.67 -32.32 -9.71
C THR A 145 -4.49 -32.75 -8.27
N GLU A 146 -4.09 -34.00 -8.10
CA GLU A 146 -3.37 -34.43 -6.90
C GLU A 146 -2.19 -33.45 -6.70
N SER A 147 -2.38 -32.46 -5.84
CA SER A 147 -1.30 -31.66 -5.32
C SER A 147 -1.50 -31.56 -3.82
N THR A 148 -1.00 -32.59 -3.16
CA THR A 148 -0.17 -32.52 -1.96
C THR A 148 -0.42 -31.31 -1.07
N GLU A 149 -1.00 -31.53 0.11
CA GLU A 149 -0.66 -30.91 1.41
C GLU A 149 0.16 -29.61 1.36
N SER A 150 -0.25 -28.61 0.57
CA SER A 150 0.42 -27.32 0.55
C SER A 150 -0.24 -26.54 1.65
N THR A 151 0.47 -26.39 2.75
CA THR A 151 0.02 -25.66 3.93
C THR A 151 0.20 -24.17 3.60
N PRO A 152 -0.81 -23.43 3.11
CA PRO A 152 -0.55 -22.08 2.63
C PRO A 152 -0.44 -21.16 3.86
N SER A 153 0.50 -20.23 3.82
CA SER A 153 0.49 -19.11 4.77
C SER A 153 -0.56 -18.13 4.27
N LEU A 154 -1.69 -18.07 4.97
CA LEU A 154 -2.89 -17.39 4.50
C LEU A 154 -3.40 -16.38 5.53
N LEU A 155 -3.83 -15.22 5.03
CA LEU A 155 -4.56 -14.21 5.80
C LEU A 155 -5.83 -13.79 5.06
N LEU A 156 -6.84 -13.38 5.83
CA LEU A 156 -8.02 -12.71 5.29
C LEU A 156 -7.82 -11.20 5.43
N LEU A 157 -7.97 -10.47 4.32
CA LEU A 157 -7.98 -9.02 4.28
C LEU A 157 -9.42 -8.53 4.40
N HIS A 158 -9.68 -7.71 5.41
CA HIS A 158 -10.92 -7.01 5.64
C HIS A 158 -10.76 -5.53 5.29
N ILE A 159 -11.55 -5.05 4.34
CA ILE A 159 -11.56 -3.65 3.90
C ILE A 159 -12.92 -3.04 4.25
N LEU A 160 -12.89 -1.95 5.00
CA LEU A 160 -14.04 -1.12 5.30
C LEU A 160 -13.99 0.12 4.41
N THR A 161 -15.07 0.40 3.68
CA THR A 161 -15.15 1.48 2.69
C THR A 161 -16.28 2.45 3.03
N THR A 162 -15.92 3.70 3.32
CA THR A 162 -16.85 4.74 3.74
C THR A 162 -16.80 5.91 2.76
N ALA A 163 -17.96 6.33 2.25
CA ALA A 163 -18.05 7.55 1.47
C ALA A 163 -17.77 8.76 2.36
N ASP A 164 -16.77 9.57 2.00
CA ASP A 164 -16.35 10.73 2.79
C ASP A 164 -16.44 12.02 1.94
N PHE A 165 -17.67 12.43 1.64
CA PHE A 165 -17.91 13.70 0.95
C PHE A 165 -19.30 14.25 1.24
N PHE A 166 -19.46 15.53 0.97
CA PHE A 166 -20.75 16.20 1.03
C PHE A 166 -21.03 16.88 -0.30
N THR A 167 -22.23 16.69 -0.82
CA THR A 167 -22.71 17.31 -2.05
C THR A 167 -24.17 17.74 -1.90
N THR A 168 -24.57 18.73 -2.69
CA THR A 168 -25.97 19.17 -2.78
C THR A 168 -26.83 18.20 -3.59
N ASP A 169 -26.21 17.30 -4.35
CA ASP A 169 -26.91 16.24 -5.08
C ASP A 169 -27.43 15.17 -4.12
N ARG A 170 -28.74 15.16 -3.91
CA ARG A 170 -29.44 14.22 -3.04
C ARG A 170 -29.32 12.76 -3.50
N HIS A 171 -29.16 12.52 -4.80
CA HIS A 171 -28.97 11.16 -5.31
C HIS A 171 -27.60 10.64 -4.87
N LEU A 172 -26.54 11.43 -5.02
CA LEU A 172 -25.20 11.06 -4.58
C LEU A 172 -25.09 10.91 -3.06
N MET A 173 -25.78 11.76 -2.30
CA MET A 173 -25.84 11.67 -0.83
C MET A 173 -26.62 10.45 -0.32
N SER A 174 -27.50 9.85 -1.13
CA SER A 174 -28.27 8.66 -0.75
C SER A 174 -27.67 7.36 -1.27
N LYS A 175 -27.04 7.39 -2.44
CA LYS A 175 -26.40 6.24 -3.10
C LYS A 175 -25.06 6.68 -3.72
N PRO A 176 -23.98 6.72 -2.91
CA PRO A 176 -22.67 7.04 -3.45
C PRO A 176 -22.23 5.97 -4.45
N PRO A 177 -21.56 6.36 -5.55
CA PRO A 177 -21.08 5.41 -6.55
C PRO A 177 -19.95 4.55 -5.98
N PRO A 178 -19.75 3.33 -6.50
CA PRO A 178 -18.57 2.53 -6.18
C PRO A 178 -17.27 3.25 -6.54
N VAL A 179 -16.22 2.99 -5.75
CA VAL A 179 -14.91 3.64 -5.88
C VAL A 179 -13.99 2.70 -6.65
N SER A 180 -13.37 3.21 -7.71
CA SER A 180 -12.40 2.42 -8.46
C SER A 180 -11.08 2.40 -7.70
N VAL A 181 -10.63 1.20 -7.34
CA VAL A 181 -9.42 1.01 -6.53
C VAL A 181 -8.46 0.03 -7.18
N ASP A 182 -7.19 0.25 -6.90
CA ASP A 182 -6.13 -0.73 -7.11
C ASP A 182 -5.66 -1.25 -5.75
N ILE A 183 -5.87 -2.53 -5.50
CA ILE A 183 -5.41 -3.23 -4.30
C ILE A 183 -4.09 -3.92 -4.63
N ILE A 184 -3.03 -3.61 -3.90
CA ILE A 184 -1.68 -4.12 -4.20
C ILE A 184 -1.08 -4.76 -2.94
N LEU A 185 -0.62 -6.01 -3.06
CA LEU A 185 0.14 -6.77 -2.07
C LEU A 185 1.64 -6.71 -2.40
N ASP A 186 2.39 -5.91 -1.66
CA ASP A 186 3.82 -5.70 -1.91
C ASP A 186 4.70 -6.43 -0.87
N PRO A 187 5.51 -7.43 -1.27
CA PRO A 187 6.48 -8.06 -0.37
C PRO A 187 7.64 -7.11 -0.05
N PHE A 188 8.12 -7.13 1.18
CA PHE A 188 9.33 -6.40 1.55
C PHE A 188 10.58 -7.19 1.14
N VAL A 189 11.57 -6.46 0.63
CA VAL A 189 12.93 -6.96 0.41
C VAL A 189 13.73 -6.76 1.70
N PHE A 190 14.33 -7.84 2.21
CA PHE A 190 15.03 -7.88 3.50
C PHE A 190 14.18 -7.40 4.71
N ASN A 191 12.85 -7.41 4.62
CA ASN A 191 11.93 -6.85 5.61
C ASN A 191 12.12 -5.35 5.91
N LEU A 192 12.88 -4.62 5.08
CA LEU A 192 13.15 -3.19 5.25
C LEU A 192 12.31 -2.30 4.33
N LEU A 193 12.25 -2.62 3.04
CA LEU A 193 11.57 -1.80 2.04
C LEU A 193 10.59 -2.59 1.17
N PRO A 194 9.44 -2.01 0.78
CA PRO A 194 8.56 -2.61 -0.21
C PRO A 194 9.30 -2.84 -1.54
N ARG A 195 9.05 -3.98 -2.20
CA ARG A 195 9.74 -4.34 -3.43
C ARG A 195 9.47 -3.33 -4.55
N SER A 196 8.28 -2.75 -4.61
CA SER A 196 7.98 -1.70 -5.60
C SER A 196 8.78 -0.41 -5.40
N LEU A 197 9.29 -0.15 -4.18
CA LEU A 197 10.05 1.05 -3.85
C LEU A 197 11.56 0.94 -4.18
N VAL A 198 12.06 -0.28 -4.38
CA VAL A 198 13.50 -0.57 -4.60
C VAL A 198 14.06 0.28 -5.75
N GLY A 199 13.36 0.32 -6.89
CA GLY A 199 13.79 1.06 -8.07
C GLY A 199 13.89 2.56 -7.82
N THR A 200 12.89 3.13 -7.14
CA THR A 200 12.86 4.55 -6.77
C THR A 200 14.01 4.91 -5.83
N VAL A 201 14.25 4.09 -4.80
CA VAL A 201 15.37 4.31 -3.87
C VAL A 201 16.71 4.23 -4.62
N GLY A 202 16.88 3.21 -5.47
CA GLY A 202 18.07 3.06 -6.30
C GLY A 202 18.34 4.28 -7.19
N TYR A 203 17.29 4.80 -7.85
CA TYR A 203 17.39 5.99 -8.68
C TYR A 203 17.76 7.25 -7.87
N VAL A 204 17.14 7.47 -6.71
CA VAL A 204 17.43 8.62 -5.84
C VAL A 204 18.88 8.56 -5.34
N VAL A 205 19.35 7.39 -4.91
CA VAL A 205 20.74 7.19 -4.46
C VAL A 205 21.71 7.47 -5.60
N MET A 206 21.46 6.95 -6.80
CA MET A 206 22.29 7.18 -7.98
C MET A 206 22.36 8.67 -8.32
N THR A 207 21.22 9.36 -8.33
CA THR A 207 21.13 10.79 -8.59
C THR A 207 21.90 11.60 -7.54
N ALA A 208 21.79 11.23 -6.25
CA ALA A 208 22.52 11.90 -5.17
C ALA A 208 24.04 11.73 -5.31
N VAL A 209 24.52 10.53 -5.65
CA VAL A 209 25.96 10.27 -5.89
C VAL A 209 26.47 11.14 -7.05
N VAL A 210 25.76 11.17 -8.17
CA VAL A 210 26.13 12.01 -9.32
C VAL A 210 26.18 13.48 -8.93
N ALA A 211 25.19 13.98 -8.18
CA ALA A 211 25.15 15.36 -7.72
C ALA A 211 26.35 15.71 -6.83
N VAL A 212 26.72 14.84 -5.89
CA VAL A 212 27.90 15.03 -5.03
C VAL A 212 29.19 15.04 -5.85
N LEU A 213 29.33 14.15 -6.83
CA LEU A 213 30.50 14.11 -7.70
C LEU A 213 30.61 15.39 -8.55
N VAL A 214 29.50 15.85 -9.16
CA VAL A 214 29.47 17.09 -9.95
C VAL A 214 29.76 18.31 -9.07
N ALA A 215 29.15 18.39 -7.89
CA ALA A 215 29.41 19.48 -6.95
C ALA A 215 30.89 19.54 -6.56
N GLY A 216 31.47 18.40 -6.18
CA GLY A 216 32.87 18.33 -5.74
C GLY A 216 33.88 18.57 -6.87
N LYS A 217 33.64 18.05 -8.06
CA LYS A 217 34.61 18.07 -9.17
C LYS A 217 34.47 19.26 -10.10
N VAL A 218 33.29 19.87 -10.20
CA VAL A 218 33.02 20.96 -11.15
C VAL A 218 32.64 22.24 -10.43
N VAL A 219 31.62 22.19 -9.56
CA VAL A 219 31.04 23.40 -8.96
C VAL A 219 31.99 24.05 -7.95
N VAL A 220 32.55 23.28 -7.02
CA VAL A 220 33.49 23.80 -6.00
C VAL A 220 34.74 24.44 -6.62
N PRO A 221 35.46 23.80 -7.57
CA PRO A 221 36.64 24.44 -8.18
C PRO A 221 36.27 25.67 -9.00
N PHE A 222 35.14 25.66 -9.72
CA PHE A 222 34.66 26.83 -10.46
C PHE A 222 34.37 28.02 -9.53
N LEU A 223 33.63 27.77 -8.43
CA LEU A 223 33.34 28.80 -7.43
C LEU A 223 34.62 29.35 -6.77
N ARG A 224 35.59 28.47 -6.46
CA ARG A 224 36.91 28.92 -5.95
C ARG A 224 37.63 29.83 -6.95
N GLY A 225 37.56 29.50 -8.24
CA GLY A 225 38.13 30.32 -9.31
C GLY A 225 37.50 31.71 -9.40
N VAL A 226 36.16 31.79 -9.38
CA VAL A 226 35.43 33.07 -9.40
C VAL A 226 35.74 33.91 -8.15
N VAL A 227 35.78 33.28 -6.97
CA VAL A 227 36.11 33.98 -5.73
C VAL A 227 37.55 34.51 -5.75
N HIS A 228 38.53 33.73 -6.22
CA HIS A 228 39.91 34.22 -6.36
C HIS A 228 40.00 35.37 -7.37
N ALA A 229 39.30 35.29 -8.51
CA ALA A 229 39.29 36.36 -9.50
C ALA A 229 38.69 37.67 -8.93
N GLY A 230 37.57 37.58 -8.19
CA GLY A 230 36.94 38.74 -7.56
C GLY A 230 37.77 39.38 -6.44
N VAL A 231 38.55 38.59 -5.69
CA VAL A 231 39.48 39.11 -4.67
C VAL A 231 40.64 39.87 -5.32
N VAL A 232 41.22 39.33 -6.40
CA VAL A 232 42.31 40.00 -7.14
C VAL A 232 41.86 41.32 -7.75
N GLU A 233 40.62 41.41 -8.24
CA GLU A 233 40.05 42.63 -8.79
C GLU A 233 39.88 43.74 -7.73
N GLN A 234 39.48 43.39 -6.50
CA GLN A 234 39.39 44.36 -5.41
C GLN A 234 40.76 44.89 -4.93
N GLU A 235 41.77 44.03 -4.81
CA GLU A 235 43.12 44.47 -4.44
C GLU A 235 43.75 45.39 -5.50
N GLY A 236 43.48 45.12 -6.79
CA GLY A 236 43.96 45.95 -7.90
C GLY A 236 43.32 47.36 -7.96
N VAL A 237 42.07 47.49 -7.53
CA VAL A 237 41.36 48.78 -7.45
C VAL A 237 41.83 49.61 -6.25
N GLY A 238 42.18 48.97 -5.13
CA GLY A 238 42.75 49.65 -3.96
C GLY A 238 44.12 50.28 -4.22
N LYS A 239 44.99 49.59 -4.97
CA LYS A 239 46.35 50.06 -5.27
C LYS A 239 46.45 51.21 -6.29
N LYS A 240 45.37 51.52 -7.03
CA LYS A 240 45.33 52.63 -8.00
C LYS A 240 44.84 53.96 -7.41
N ARG A 241 44.51 54.00 -6.11
CA ARG A 241 43.97 55.18 -5.41
C ARG A 241 44.92 55.80 -4.37
N GLU A 242 46.16 55.32 -4.28
CA GLU A 242 47.25 55.98 -3.53
C GLU A 242 48.19 56.74 -4.46
#